data_AF-A0A0N1L3B5-F1
#
_entry.id   AF-A0A0N1L3B5-F1
#
_cell.length_a   1.000
_cell.length_b   1.000
_cell.length_c   1.000
_cell.angle_alpha   90.00
_cell.angle_beta   90.00
_cell.angle_gamma   90.00
#
_symmetry.space_group_name_H-M   'P 1'
#
loop_
_entity.id
_entity.type
_entity.pdbx_description
1 polymer ?
#
loop_
_entity_poly.entity_id
_entity_poly.type
_entity_poly.pdbx_seq_one_letter_code
_entity_poly.pdbx_strand_id
1 'polypeptide(L)'
;MNAEEIQAIFFAECEESLAAAEQGLAACKEGTQDADTVNAVFRGVHSIKGGAGAFGFIALQAYTHTFETLLSDVRDGTVAITEPLIDLLLRALDTLSDHVMAARGQGDTPDDAALQAELTAAMAANAGAAPAAAHEPAPAPQAAPAPASSSSDDAAFDDMGLDFDSMLDSIAGAMAASDKAENATEGEDAPAGWIVKIRPHAGAMRNGSEPMLMLREVLELGGACVDCEVGAVPHLDVLDPGMGYLGWTFRMPGSVDEASVRDIFDFVGDDCEIAIGSEAVMPAVRLPAA
;
A
#
# COMPACT_ATOMS: atom_id res chain seq x y z
N MET A 1 2.41 -24.89 -11.82
CA MET A 1 1.03 -24.37 -11.88
C MET A 1 1.00 -23.31 -12.95
N ASN A 2 0.00 -23.29 -13.81
CA ASN A 2 -0.23 -22.19 -14.74
C ASN A 2 -1.01 -21.06 -14.05
N ALA A 3 -1.11 -19.88 -14.67
CA ALA A 3 -1.77 -18.72 -14.06
C ALA A 3 -3.25 -18.98 -13.71
N GLU A 4 -3.96 -19.74 -14.55
CA GLU A 4 -5.36 -20.11 -14.33
C GLU A 4 -5.54 -21.01 -13.10
N GLU A 5 -4.64 -21.96 -12.86
CA GLU A 5 -4.64 -22.82 -11.68
C GLU A 5 -4.39 -22.02 -10.39
N ILE A 6 -3.45 -21.06 -10.41
CA ILE A 6 -3.16 -20.22 -9.25
C ILE A 6 -4.35 -19.30 -8.95
N GLN A 7 -4.97 -18.74 -9.99
CA GLN A 7 -6.17 -17.91 -9.85
C GLN A 7 -7.35 -18.72 -9.29
N ALA A 8 -7.53 -19.97 -9.72
CA ALA A 8 -8.56 -20.86 -9.17
C ALA A 8 -8.32 -21.17 -7.68
N ILE A 9 -7.06 -21.34 -7.27
CA ILE A 9 -6.69 -21.51 -5.85
C ILE A 9 -7.04 -20.24 -5.05
N PHE A 10 -6.66 -19.06 -5.54
CA PHE A 10 -7.03 -17.79 -4.89
C PHE A 10 -8.54 -17.66 -4.69
N PHE A 11 -9.33 -18.04 -5.69
CA PHE A 11 -10.77 -17.99 -5.58
C PHE A 11 -11.33 -19.00 -4.56
N ALA A 12 -10.75 -20.20 -4.45
CA ALA A 12 -11.09 -21.13 -3.38
C ALA A 12 -10.74 -20.58 -2.00
N GLU A 13 -9.57 -19.94 -1.85
CA GLU A 13 -9.16 -19.26 -0.61
C GLU A 13 -10.08 -18.09 -0.25
N CYS A 14 -10.61 -17.36 -1.24
CA CYS A 14 -11.63 -16.34 -1.02
C CYS A 14 -12.91 -16.92 -0.43
N GLU A 15 -13.39 -18.06 -0.93
CA GLU A 15 -14.59 -18.72 -0.38
C GLU A 15 -14.38 -19.14 1.07
N GLU A 16 -13.23 -19.73 1.39
CA GLU A 16 -12.88 -20.11 2.76
C GLU A 16 -12.78 -18.88 3.68
N SER A 17 -12.17 -17.81 3.19
CA SER A 17 -12.01 -16.55 3.93
C SER A 17 -13.35 -15.85 4.16
N LEU A 18 -14.24 -15.83 3.16
CA LEU A 18 -15.61 -15.30 3.27
C LEU A 18 -16.41 -16.10 4.31
N ALA A 19 -16.37 -17.43 4.24
CA ALA A 19 -17.08 -18.28 5.20
C ALA A 19 -16.56 -18.08 6.64
N ALA A 20 -15.25 -17.94 6.82
CA ALA A 20 -14.66 -17.66 8.13
C ALA A 20 -15.06 -16.27 8.66
N ALA A 21 -15.06 -15.25 7.79
CA ALA A 21 -15.50 -13.90 8.14
C ALA A 21 -16.99 -13.86 8.51
N GLU A 22 -17.84 -14.58 7.78
CA GLU A 22 -19.28 -14.68 8.05
C GLU A 22 -19.54 -15.30 9.42
N GLN A 23 -18.86 -16.42 9.73
CA GLN A 23 -18.95 -17.06 11.04
C GLN A 23 -18.50 -16.13 12.17
N GLY A 24 -17.41 -15.38 11.96
CA GLY A 24 -16.92 -14.42 12.95
C GLY A 24 -17.91 -13.28 13.20
N LEU A 25 -18.51 -12.73 12.15
CA LEU A 25 -19.53 -11.68 12.28
C LEU A 25 -20.84 -12.21 12.89
N ALA A 26 -21.22 -13.45 12.59
CA ALA A 26 -22.36 -14.10 13.23
C ALA A 26 -22.13 -14.29 14.74
N ALA A 27 -20.94 -14.73 15.16
CA ALA A 27 -20.60 -14.81 16.58
C ALA A 27 -20.65 -13.44 17.27
N CYS A 28 -20.20 -12.38 16.58
CA CYS A 28 -20.35 -11.01 17.08
C CYS A 28 -21.82 -10.62 17.25
N LYS A 29 -22.70 -11.01 16.31
CA LYS A 29 -24.14 -10.75 16.38
C LYS A 29 -24.82 -11.48 17.53
N GLU A 30 -24.37 -12.69 17.83
CA GLU A 30 -24.88 -13.51 18.94
C GLU A 30 -24.32 -13.11 20.32
N GLY A 31 -23.33 -12.21 20.35
CA GLY A 31 -22.64 -11.82 21.59
C GLY A 31 -21.73 -12.93 22.14
N THR A 32 -21.32 -13.88 21.30
CA THR A 32 -20.49 -15.04 21.65
C THR A 32 -19.03 -14.88 21.20
N GLN A 33 -18.68 -13.71 20.67
CA GLN A 33 -17.33 -13.41 20.20
C GLN A 33 -16.29 -13.36 21.32
N ASP A 34 -15.07 -13.75 20.98
CA ASP A 34 -13.86 -13.55 21.78
C ASP A 34 -12.92 -12.53 21.12
N ALA A 35 -11.79 -12.26 21.75
CA ALA A 35 -10.79 -11.33 21.23
C ALA A 35 -10.19 -11.78 19.87
N ASP A 36 -10.24 -13.07 19.56
CA ASP A 36 -9.68 -13.62 18.33
C ASP A 36 -10.66 -13.58 17.15
N THR A 37 -11.96 -13.45 17.44
CA THR A 37 -13.04 -13.43 16.45
C THR A 37 -12.87 -12.29 15.45
N VAL A 38 -12.71 -11.04 15.94
CA VAL A 38 -12.49 -9.87 15.07
C VAL A 38 -11.18 -9.98 14.30
N ASN A 39 -10.12 -10.51 14.93
CA ASN A 39 -8.84 -10.76 14.27
C ASN A 39 -8.95 -11.76 13.12
N ALA A 40 -9.79 -12.79 13.26
CA ALA A 40 -10.04 -13.76 12.20
C ALA A 40 -10.77 -13.12 11.00
N VAL A 41 -11.80 -12.31 11.25
CA VAL A 41 -12.53 -11.57 10.21
C VAL A 41 -11.57 -10.64 9.45
N PHE A 42 -10.77 -9.86 10.18
CA PHE A 42 -9.77 -8.96 9.60
C PHE A 42 -8.78 -9.72 8.70
N ARG A 43 -8.22 -10.85 9.18
CA ARG A 43 -7.28 -11.66 8.39
C ARG A 43 -7.92 -12.18 7.10
N GLY A 44 -9.18 -12.62 7.15
CA GLY A 44 -9.91 -13.06 5.96
C GLY A 44 -9.98 -11.97 4.90
N VAL A 45 -10.42 -10.76 5.28
CA VAL A 45 -10.52 -9.63 4.35
C VAL A 45 -9.14 -9.17 3.86
N HIS A 46 -8.14 -9.12 4.73
CA HIS A 46 -6.76 -8.76 4.38
C HIS A 46 -6.14 -9.72 3.34
N SER A 47 -6.35 -11.03 3.51
CA SER A 47 -5.90 -12.03 2.54
C SER A 47 -6.58 -11.86 1.18
N ILE A 48 -7.89 -11.58 1.15
CA ILE A 48 -8.63 -11.31 -0.09
C ILE A 48 -8.08 -10.05 -0.78
N LYS A 49 -7.82 -8.96 -0.05
CA LYS A 49 -7.19 -7.75 -0.59
C LYS A 49 -5.83 -8.06 -1.22
N GLY A 50 -4.98 -8.79 -0.52
CA GLY A 50 -3.64 -9.14 -0.99
C GLY A 50 -3.68 -9.92 -2.31
N GLY A 51 -4.53 -10.94 -2.38
CA GLY A 51 -4.72 -11.69 -3.64
C GLY A 51 -5.39 -10.85 -4.73
N ALA A 52 -6.36 -10.00 -4.40
CA ALA A 52 -6.99 -9.10 -5.37
C ALA A 52 -5.98 -8.15 -6.02
N GLY A 53 -5.03 -7.61 -5.24
CA GLY A 53 -3.92 -6.82 -5.76
C GLY A 53 -2.98 -7.63 -6.65
N ALA A 54 -2.61 -8.84 -6.22
CA ALA A 54 -1.70 -9.71 -6.98
C ALA A 54 -2.26 -10.12 -8.37
N PHE A 55 -3.58 -10.28 -8.49
CA PHE A 55 -4.24 -10.64 -9.75
C PHE A 55 -4.81 -9.44 -10.53
N GLY A 56 -4.62 -8.20 -10.04
CA GLY A 56 -5.10 -6.98 -10.72
C GLY A 56 -6.63 -6.81 -10.71
N PHE A 57 -7.33 -7.37 -9.72
CA PHE A 57 -8.77 -7.20 -9.56
C PHE A 57 -9.10 -5.84 -8.89
N ILE A 58 -8.97 -4.76 -9.66
CA ILE A 58 -9.00 -3.37 -9.17
C ILE A 58 -10.25 -3.05 -8.34
N ALA A 59 -11.45 -3.41 -8.81
CA ALA A 59 -12.70 -3.14 -8.10
C ALA A 59 -12.76 -3.89 -6.74
N LEU A 60 -12.37 -5.17 -6.73
CA LEU A 60 -12.32 -5.98 -5.52
C LEU A 60 -11.26 -5.47 -4.54
N GLN A 61 -10.09 -5.08 -5.03
CA GLN A 61 -9.01 -4.50 -4.20
C GLN A 61 -9.45 -3.16 -3.59
N ALA A 62 -10.06 -2.27 -4.36
CA ALA A 62 -10.54 -0.99 -3.87
C ALA A 62 -11.61 -1.15 -2.79
N TYR A 63 -12.57 -2.06 -3.02
CA TYR A 63 -13.62 -2.35 -2.05
C TYR A 63 -13.08 -2.97 -0.75
N THR A 64 -12.21 -3.99 -0.87
CA THR A 64 -11.59 -4.63 0.29
C THR A 64 -10.72 -3.67 1.10
N HIS A 65 -10.06 -2.71 0.47
CA HIS A 65 -9.28 -1.69 1.17
C HIS A 65 -10.14 -0.85 2.13
N THR A 66 -11.28 -0.33 1.66
CA THR A 66 -12.21 0.44 2.52
C THR A 66 -12.75 -0.41 3.65
N PHE A 67 -13.14 -1.67 3.35
CA PHE A 67 -13.67 -2.59 4.35
C PHE A 67 -12.63 -2.99 5.40
N GLU A 68 -11.40 -3.29 4.98
CA GLU A 68 -10.28 -3.62 5.86
C GLU A 68 -9.94 -2.46 6.80
N THR A 69 -10.01 -1.22 6.33
CA THR A 69 -9.73 -0.03 7.15
C THR A 69 -10.69 0.03 8.34
N LEU A 70 -12.00 -0.13 8.10
CA LEU A 70 -12.99 -0.18 9.18
C LEU A 70 -12.76 -1.38 10.12
N LEU A 71 -12.41 -2.55 9.59
CA LEU A 71 -12.10 -3.72 10.42
C LEU A 71 -10.83 -3.52 11.25
N SER A 72 -9.84 -2.77 10.74
CA SER A 72 -8.66 -2.37 11.52
C SER A 72 -9.07 -1.49 12.69
N ASP A 73 -9.91 -0.48 12.45
CA ASP A 73 -10.44 0.40 13.49
C ASP A 73 -11.20 -0.38 14.57
N VAL A 74 -12.03 -1.35 14.17
CA VAL A 74 -12.74 -2.23 15.11
C VAL A 74 -11.77 -3.10 15.91
N ARG A 75 -10.76 -3.68 15.25
CA ARG A 75 -9.73 -4.51 15.87
C ARG A 75 -8.88 -3.71 16.87
N ASP A 76 -8.53 -2.49 16.52
CA ASP A 76 -7.68 -1.61 17.31
C ASP A 76 -8.47 -0.93 18.44
N GLY A 77 -9.79 -1.17 18.51
CA GLY A 77 -10.69 -0.67 19.53
C GLY A 77 -11.01 0.81 19.39
N THR A 78 -10.68 1.42 18.24
CA THR A 78 -11.12 2.78 17.93
C THR A 78 -12.62 2.73 17.72
N VAL A 79 -13.12 1.93 16.77
CA VAL A 79 -14.56 1.77 16.53
C VAL A 79 -15.14 0.63 17.39
N ALA A 80 -16.12 0.95 18.24
CA ALA A 80 -16.80 -0.06 19.06
C ALA A 80 -17.69 -0.99 18.24
N ILE A 81 -17.59 -2.31 18.48
CA ILE A 81 -18.47 -3.29 17.86
C ILE A 81 -19.88 -3.22 18.48
N THR A 82 -20.80 -2.62 17.75
CA THR A 82 -22.21 -2.43 18.15
C THR A 82 -23.13 -3.21 17.21
N GLU A 83 -24.36 -3.49 17.62
CA GLU A 83 -25.34 -4.18 16.76
C GLU A 83 -25.54 -3.49 15.39
N PRO A 84 -25.70 -2.16 15.30
CA PRO A 84 -25.76 -1.48 14.00
C PRO A 84 -24.49 -1.63 13.15
N LEU A 85 -23.31 -1.68 13.80
CA LEU A 85 -22.06 -1.89 13.09
C LEU A 85 -21.96 -3.32 12.56
N ILE A 86 -22.35 -4.32 13.35
CA ILE A 86 -22.36 -5.73 12.91
C ILE A 86 -23.26 -5.91 11.68
N ASP A 87 -24.45 -5.30 11.69
CA ASP A 87 -25.35 -5.33 10.52
C ASP A 87 -24.77 -4.60 9.29
N LEU A 88 -23.94 -3.56 9.49
CA LEU A 88 -23.17 -2.94 8.41
C LEU A 88 -22.06 -3.85 7.88
N LEU A 89 -21.29 -4.49 8.77
CA LEU A 89 -20.20 -5.40 8.39
C LEU A 89 -20.72 -6.64 7.65
N LEU A 90 -21.90 -7.17 8.02
CA LEU A 90 -22.53 -8.29 7.31
C LEU A 90 -22.93 -7.90 5.88
N ARG A 91 -23.58 -6.74 5.69
CA ARG A 91 -23.87 -6.23 4.34
C ARG A 91 -22.60 -5.96 3.53
N ALA A 92 -21.55 -5.51 4.20
CA ALA A 92 -20.25 -5.31 3.57
C ALA A 92 -19.61 -6.62 3.12
N LEU A 93 -19.80 -7.70 3.89
CA LEU A 93 -19.35 -9.04 3.53
C LEU A 93 -20.16 -9.63 2.36
N ASP A 94 -21.48 -9.42 2.33
CA ASP A 94 -22.32 -9.83 1.21
C ASP A 94 -21.85 -9.15 -0.10
N THR A 95 -21.60 -7.85 -0.04
CA THR A 95 -21.10 -7.08 -1.20
C THR A 95 -19.67 -7.49 -1.57
N LEU A 96 -18.84 -7.90 -0.60
CA LEU A 96 -17.53 -8.49 -0.88
C LEU A 96 -17.65 -9.78 -1.68
N SER A 97 -18.60 -10.65 -1.30
CA SER A 97 -18.91 -11.87 -2.04
C SER A 97 -19.28 -11.57 -3.49
N ASP A 98 -20.14 -10.56 -3.71
CA ASP A 98 -20.53 -10.14 -5.06
C ASP A 98 -19.33 -9.61 -5.88
N HIS A 99 -18.41 -8.87 -5.26
CA HIS A 99 -17.16 -8.45 -5.91
C HIS A 99 -16.27 -9.64 -6.30
N VAL A 100 -16.17 -10.66 -5.44
CA VAL A 100 -15.44 -11.90 -5.74
C VAL A 100 -16.10 -12.64 -6.92
N MET A 101 -17.44 -12.68 -6.97
CA MET A 101 -18.15 -13.26 -8.12
C MET A 101 -17.91 -12.47 -9.41
N ALA A 102 -17.97 -11.14 -9.36
CA ALA A 102 -17.67 -10.29 -10.52
C ALA A 102 -16.23 -10.49 -11.01
N ALA A 103 -15.26 -10.62 -10.10
CA ALA A 103 -13.86 -10.90 -10.42
C ALA A 103 -13.66 -12.27 -11.12
N ARG A 104 -14.54 -13.26 -10.85
CA ARG A 104 -14.60 -14.55 -11.56
C ARG A 104 -15.27 -14.47 -12.94
N GLY A 105 -15.71 -13.29 -13.36
CA GLY A 105 -16.52 -13.11 -14.57
C GLY A 105 -17.97 -13.56 -14.39
N GLN A 106 -18.46 -13.62 -13.15
CA GLN A 106 -19.83 -14.01 -12.83
C GLN A 106 -20.60 -12.80 -12.27
N GLY A 107 -21.40 -12.16 -13.13
CA GLY A 107 -22.15 -10.96 -12.77
C GLY A 107 -21.39 -9.67 -13.06
N ASP A 108 -22.06 -8.55 -12.79
CA ASP A 108 -21.51 -7.21 -12.96
C ASP A 108 -20.87 -6.73 -11.64
N THR A 109 -19.94 -5.78 -11.71
CA THR A 109 -19.40 -5.12 -10.51
C THR A 109 -20.54 -4.49 -9.70
N PRO A 110 -20.62 -4.74 -8.38
CA PRO A 110 -21.65 -4.17 -7.51
C PRO A 110 -21.67 -2.64 -7.52
N ASP A 111 -22.87 -2.05 -7.46
CA ASP A 111 -23.05 -0.63 -7.13
C ASP A 111 -22.96 -0.46 -5.60
N ASP A 112 -21.74 -0.25 -5.12
CA ASP A 112 -21.41 -0.20 -3.69
C ASP A 112 -21.25 1.22 -3.15
N ALA A 113 -21.50 2.26 -3.96
CA ALA A 113 -21.17 3.64 -3.60
C ALA A 113 -21.86 4.11 -2.30
N ALA A 114 -23.13 3.75 -2.12
CA ALA A 114 -23.87 4.05 -0.90
C ALA A 114 -23.30 3.30 0.32
N LEU A 115 -22.92 2.04 0.14
CA LEU A 115 -22.36 1.22 1.21
C LEU A 115 -20.96 1.69 1.61
N GLN A 116 -20.12 2.06 0.64
CA GLN A 116 -18.81 2.65 0.92
C GLN A 116 -18.92 3.97 1.70
N ALA A 117 -19.95 4.78 1.40
CA ALA A 117 -20.23 5.97 2.19
C ALA A 117 -20.65 5.64 3.63
N GLU A 118 -21.44 4.59 3.85
CA GLU A 118 -21.78 4.11 5.20
C GLU A 118 -20.55 3.59 5.96
N LEU A 119 -19.68 2.82 5.32
CA LEU A 119 -18.42 2.33 5.91
C LEU A 119 -17.52 3.52 6.31
N THR A 120 -17.39 4.51 5.43
CA THR A 120 -16.61 5.72 5.70
C THR A 120 -17.21 6.54 6.84
N ALA A 121 -18.52 6.66 6.90
CA ALA A 121 -19.21 7.35 7.99
C ALA A 121 -19.02 6.62 9.34
N ALA A 122 -19.00 5.28 9.35
CA ALA A 122 -18.74 4.51 10.56
C ALA A 122 -17.34 4.74 11.13
N MET A 123 -16.32 4.86 10.27
CA MET A 123 -14.95 5.25 10.67
C MET A 123 -14.94 6.67 11.26
N ALA A 124 -15.57 7.62 10.58
CA ALA A 124 -15.58 9.04 10.98
C ALA A 124 -16.38 9.31 12.25
N ALA A 125 -17.48 8.58 12.51
CA ALA A 125 -18.31 8.75 13.70
C ALA A 125 -17.52 8.56 15.01
N ASN A 126 -16.39 7.87 14.95
CA ASN A 126 -15.54 7.61 16.10
C ASN A 126 -14.32 8.54 16.21
N ALA A 127 -13.90 9.20 15.12
CA ALA A 127 -12.85 10.23 15.17
C ALA A 127 -13.25 11.46 16.03
N GLY A 128 -14.55 11.67 16.26
CA GLY A 128 -15.09 12.69 17.15
C GLY A 128 -15.47 12.21 18.56
N ALA A 129 -15.39 10.91 18.84
CA ALA A 129 -15.70 10.33 20.14
C ALA A 129 -14.42 9.93 20.85
N ALA A 130 -13.87 10.85 21.67
CA ALA A 130 -12.82 10.51 22.62
C ALA A 130 -13.26 9.25 23.41
N PRO A 131 -12.36 8.27 23.65
CA PRO A 131 -12.75 6.98 24.17
C PRO A 131 -13.40 7.15 25.55
N ALA A 132 -14.69 6.87 25.62
CA ALA A 132 -15.39 6.70 26.87
C ALA A 132 -14.95 5.35 27.46
N ALA A 133 -13.80 5.39 28.13
CA ALA A 133 -13.27 4.29 28.92
C ALA A 133 -14.31 3.86 29.95
N ALA A 134 -14.86 2.66 29.77
CA ALA A 134 -15.62 1.95 30.78
C ALA A 134 -14.72 0.91 31.46
N HIS A 135 -13.88 1.34 32.40
CA HIS A 135 -13.46 0.51 33.53
C HIS A 135 -13.15 1.39 34.76
N GLU A 136 -13.68 0.97 35.92
CA GLU A 136 -13.71 1.67 37.21
C GLU A 136 -12.33 1.94 37.85
N PRO A 137 -12.25 2.89 38.81
CA PRO A 137 -11.01 3.49 39.29
C PRO A 137 -10.33 2.73 40.44
N ALA A 138 -9.00 2.64 40.39
CA ALA A 138 -8.14 2.30 41.54
C ALA A 138 -7.13 3.45 41.79
N PRO A 139 -6.73 3.71 43.06
CA PRO A 139 -6.27 5.02 43.50
C PRO A 139 -4.79 5.32 43.19
N ALA A 140 -4.52 6.62 43.04
CA ALA A 140 -3.23 7.23 42.68
C ALA A 140 -2.14 7.14 43.77
N PRO A 141 -0.87 7.24 43.36
CA PRO A 141 0.13 8.00 44.10
C PRO A 141 0.70 9.20 43.31
N GLN A 142 1.09 10.22 44.08
CA GLN A 142 1.49 11.57 43.72
C GLN A 142 2.70 11.73 42.80
N ALA A 143 2.68 12.86 42.07
CA ALA A 143 3.75 13.42 41.26
C ALA A 143 4.69 14.37 42.04
N ALA A 144 5.94 14.49 41.56
CA ALA A 144 6.75 15.73 41.51
C ALA A 144 8.05 15.45 40.70
N PRO A 145 8.79 16.48 40.22
CA PRO A 145 8.44 17.43 39.17
C PRO A 145 9.47 17.44 38.01
N ALA A 146 9.10 18.08 36.89
CA ALA A 146 9.93 18.33 35.71
C ALA A 146 10.98 19.43 35.92
N PRO A 147 11.87 19.63 34.94
CA PRO A 147 12.13 20.98 34.43
C PRO A 147 11.84 21.11 32.94
N ALA A 148 11.14 22.21 32.64
CA ALA A 148 10.96 22.87 31.35
C ALA A 148 12.25 23.62 30.95
N SER A 149 12.51 24.20 29.77
CA SER A 149 11.78 24.42 28.50
C SER A 149 12.74 25.20 27.57
N SER A 150 12.58 25.08 26.24
CA SER A 150 12.61 26.20 25.26
C SER A 150 12.51 25.60 23.85
N SER A 151 11.32 25.54 23.23
CA SER A 151 10.63 26.60 22.48
C SER A 151 11.30 27.01 21.17
N SER A 152 10.71 26.57 20.06
CA SER A 152 10.38 27.43 18.93
C SER A 152 9.19 26.83 18.20
N ASP A 153 8.04 27.50 18.32
CA ASP A 153 6.88 27.32 17.46
C ASP A 153 7.27 27.64 16.02
N ASP A 154 6.96 26.73 15.10
CA ASP A 154 6.21 27.12 13.91
C ASP A 154 5.20 26.03 13.63
N ALA A 155 3.94 26.40 13.84
CA ALA A 155 2.79 25.52 13.80
C ALA A 155 2.31 25.29 12.37
N ALA A 156 1.56 24.18 12.25
CA ALA A 156 0.62 23.82 11.20
C ALA A 156 1.19 23.00 10.02
N PHE A 157 1.37 21.69 10.23
CA PHE A 157 1.16 20.64 9.21
C PHE A 157 1.03 19.23 9.82
N ASP A 158 0.46 19.10 11.03
CA ASP A 158 0.45 17.84 11.80
C ASP A 158 -0.94 17.16 11.82
N ASP A 159 -1.51 16.88 10.65
CA ASP A 159 -2.75 16.07 10.50
C ASP A 159 -2.57 14.89 9.53
N MET A 160 -1.33 14.44 9.34
CA MET A 160 -1.02 13.11 8.82
C MET A 160 0.24 12.71 9.57
N GLY A 161 0.17 11.72 10.47
CA GLY A 161 1.26 11.27 11.35
C GLY A 161 2.48 10.67 10.63
N LEU A 162 3.04 11.43 9.69
CA LEU A 162 4.25 11.16 8.95
C LEU A 162 5.36 12.01 9.56
N ASP A 163 6.31 11.35 10.21
CA ASP A 163 7.54 11.97 10.71
C ASP A 163 8.42 12.40 9.52
N PHE A 164 8.10 13.57 8.97
CA PHE A 164 8.74 14.14 7.80
C PHE A 164 10.22 14.47 8.07
N ASP A 165 10.60 14.74 9.32
CA ASP A 165 11.98 14.99 9.72
C ASP A 165 12.83 13.71 9.59
N SER A 166 12.32 12.57 10.07
CA SER A 166 12.96 11.26 9.87
C SER A 166 13.07 10.90 8.37
N MET A 167 12.05 11.23 7.58
CA MET A 167 12.07 11.00 6.13
C MET A 167 13.09 11.90 5.42
N LEU A 168 13.20 13.17 5.81
CA LEU A 168 14.19 14.10 5.27
C LEU A 168 15.61 13.71 5.67
N ASP A 169 15.83 13.28 6.91
CA ASP A 169 17.12 12.78 7.38
C ASP A 169 17.54 11.50 6.64
N SER A 170 16.58 10.62 6.32
CA SER A 170 16.82 9.44 5.49
C SER A 170 17.22 9.81 4.05
N ILE A 171 16.55 10.80 3.44
CA ILE A 171 16.88 11.31 2.10
C ILE A 171 18.23 12.02 2.09
N ALA A 172 18.52 12.85 3.10
CA ALA A 172 19.81 13.54 3.24
C ALA A 172 20.95 12.54 3.51
N GLY A 173 20.69 11.49 4.29
CA GLY A 173 21.63 10.38 4.51
C GLY A 173 21.94 9.61 3.23
N ALA A 174 20.93 9.37 2.39
CA ALA A 174 21.11 8.74 1.07
C ALA A 174 21.91 9.63 0.09
N MET A 175 21.74 10.96 0.15
CA MET A 175 22.54 11.89 -0.65
C MET A 175 23.99 12.00 -0.15
N ALA A 176 24.23 11.99 1.16
CA ALA A 176 25.57 12.03 1.74
C ALA A 176 26.37 10.73 1.51
N ALA A 177 25.69 9.59 1.29
CA ALA A 177 26.32 8.33 0.90
C ALA A 177 26.81 8.32 -0.55
N SER A 178 26.23 9.15 -1.42
CA SER A 178 26.64 9.30 -2.82
C SER A 178 28.02 9.97 -2.97
N ASP A 179 28.33 10.96 -2.12
CA ASP A 179 29.62 11.69 -2.13
C ASP A 179 30.82 10.86 -1.63
N LYS A 180 30.59 9.73 -0.95
CA LYS A 180 31.67 8.87 -0.41
C LYS A 180 32.11 7.76 -1.36
N ALA A 181 31.44 7.57 -2.50
CA ALA A 181 31.74 6.51 -3.45
C ALA A 181 32.88 6.82 -4.43
N GLU A 182 33.48 8.01 -4.39
CA GLU A 182 34.55 8.40 -5.33
C GLU A 182 35.97 7.98 -4.91
N ASN A 183 36.17 7.25 -3.81
CA ASN A 183 37.52 6.79 -3.46
C ASN A 183 37.55 5.42 -2.78
N ALA A 184 37.25 4.38 -3.55
CA ALA A 184 37.62 3.01 -3.23
C ALA A 184 38.40 2.43 -4.42
N THR A 185 39.71 2.26 -4.19
CA THR A 185 40.68 1.61 -5.07
C THR A 185 40.14 0.31 -5.67
N GLU A 186 40.28 0.21 -6.99
CA GLU A 186 39.93 -0.91 -7.84
C GLU A 186 40.45 -2.25 -7.29
N GLY A 187 39.52 -3.16 -6.99
CA GLY A 187 39.79 -4.59 -7.00
C GLY A 187 39.58 -5.10 -8.42
N GLU A 188 40.69 -5.42 -9.09
CA GLU A 188 40.67 -6.20 -10.33
C GLU A 188 39.93 -7.52 -10.08
N ASP A 189 38.79 -7.68 -10.75
CA ASP A 189 38.06 -8.89 -11.21
C ASP A 189 36.53 -8.86 -10.96
N ALA A 190 35.97 -7.73 -10.50
CA ALA A 190 34.52 -7.56 -10.46
C ALA A 190 33.96 -7.24 -11.86
N PRO A 191 32.92 -7.95 -12.34
CA PRO A 191 32.29 -7.65 -13.62
C PRO A 191 31.79 -6.20 -13.67
N ALA A 192 32.01 -5.54 -14.82
CA ALA A 192 31.61 -4.15 -15.02
C ALA A 192 30.11 -3.98 -14.77
N GLY A 193 29.74 -2.99 -13.96
CA GLY A 193 28.34 -2.67 -13.70
C GLY A 193 27.60 -2.23 -14.95
N TRP A 194 26.29 -2.41 -14.96
CA TRP A 194 25.41 -2.11 -16.10
C TRP A 194 24.31 -1.13 -15.69
N ILE A 195 23.59 -0.58 -16.67
CA ILE A 195 22.58 0.45 -16.45
C ILE A 195 21.19 -0.09 -16.77
N VAL A 196 20.23 0.22 -15.91
CA VAL A 196 18.80 0.09 -16.17
C VAL A 196 18.13 1.44 -16.04
N LYS A 197 17.24 1.75 -16.97
CA LYS A 197 16.40 2.94 -16.99
C LYS A 197 14.96 2.50 -16.87
N ILE A 198 14.23 3.09 -15.93
CA ILE A 198 12.89 2.66 -15.52
C ILE A 198 11.96 3.86 -15.62
N ARG A 199 10.82 3.68 -16.28
CA ARG A 199 9.78 4.71 -16.39
C ARG A 199 8.39 4.11 -16.15
N PRO A 200 7.85 4.31 -14.93
CA PRO A 200 6.44 4.12 -14.65
C PRO A 200 5.58 5.09 -15.46
N HIS A 201 4.42 4.63 -15.91
CA HIS A 201 3.40 5.40 -16.61
C HIS A 201 2.14 5.59 -15.77
N ALA A 202 1.15 6.28 -16.32
CA ALA A 202 -0.09 6.61 -15.60
C ALA A 202 -0.83 5.36 -15.07
N GLY A 203 -0.82 4.24 -15.80
CA GLY A 203 -1.43 3.00 -15.31
C GLY A 203 -0.75 2.45 -14.07
N ALA A 204 0.58 2.59 -13.93
CA ALA A 204 1.28 2.14 -12.73
C ALA A 204 0.93 2.96 -11.49
N MET A 205 0.56 4.23 -11.68
CA MET A 205 0.10 5.12 -10.59
C MET A 205 -1.36 4.89 -10.22
N ARG A 206 -2.19 4.41 -11.16
CA ARG A 206 -3.66 4.30 -11.02
C ARG A 206 -4.15 2.88 -10.73
N ASN A 207 -3.41 1.88 -11.16
CA ASN A 207 -3.79 0.46 -11.11
C ASN A 207 -3.14 -0.29 -9.92
N GLY A 208 -2.58 0.45 -8.95
CA GLY A 208 -1.99 -0.16 -7.75
C GLY A 208 -0.66 -0.89 -7.98
N SER A 209 0.04 -0.63 -9.08
CA SER A 209 1.33 -1.25 -9.42
C SER A 209 2.51 -0.74 -8.58
N GLU A 210 2.24 -0.08 -7.45
CA GLU A 210 3.19 0.52 -6.50
C GLU A 210 4.63 0.75 -7.03
N PRO A 211 4.86 1.74 -7.92
CA PRO A 211 6.17 1.95 -8.55
C PRO A 211 7.32 2.12 -7.55
N MET A 212 7.02 2.70 -6.39
CA MET A 212 7.98 2.85 -5.30
C MET A 212 8.46 1.52 -4.73
N LEU A 213 7.63 0.48 -4.71
CA LEU A 213 8.00 -0.86 -4.26
C LEU A 213 8.99 -1.50 -5.24
N MET A 214 8.73 -1.41 -6.54
CA MET A 214 9.65 -1.90 -7.58
C MET A 214 11.01 -1.20 -7.53
N LEU A 215 11.02 0.12 -7.36
CA LEU A 215 12.27 0.87 -7.21
C LEU A 215 13.05 0.45 -5.96
N ARG A 216 12.36 0.10 -4.87
CA ARG A 216 12.99 -0.43 -3.66
C ARG A 216 13.57 -1.82 -3.89
N GLU A 217 12.88 -2.71 -4.60
CA GLU A 217 13.41 -4.03 -4.95
C GLU A 217 14.69 -3.92 -5.80
N VAL A 218 14.76 -2.95 -6.72
CA VAL A 218 16.00 -2.66 -7.48
C VAL A 218 17.14 -2.22 -6.57
N LEU A 219 16.86 -1.42 -5.54
CA LEU A 219 17.85 -1.04 -4.51
C LEU A 219 18.28 -2.27 -3.68
N GLU A 220 17.36 -3.16 -3.33
CA GLU A 220 17.65 -4.40 -2.57
C GLU A 220 18.53 -5.38 -3.35
N LEU A 221 18.40 -5.41 -4.68
CA LEU A 221 19.34 -6.11 -5.57
C LEU A 221 20.74 -5.46 -5.62
N GLY A 222 20.95 -4.34 -4.92
CA GLY A 222 22.22 -3.61 -4.90
C GLY A 222 22.35 -2.56 -5.98
N GLY A 223 21.26 -2.22 -6.67
CA GLY A 223 21.22 -1.10 -7.61
C GLY A 223 21.44 0.23 -6.89
N ALA A 224 22.17 1.13 -7.52
CA ALA A 224 22.34 2.52 -7.04
C ALA A 224 21.62 3.47 -7.99
N CYS A 225 20.68 4.27 -7.47
CA CYS A 225 20.03 5.34 -8.26
C CYS A 225 21.06 6.43 -8.56
N VAL A 226 21.37 6.65 -9.84
CA VAL A 226 22.39 7.60 -10.30
C VAL A 226 21.79 8.86 -10.92
N ASP A 227 20.53 8.81 -11.35
CA ASP A 227 19.83 9.95 -11.96
C ASP A 227 18.31 9.79 -11.85
N CYS A 228 17.61 10.92 -11.73
CA CYS A 228 16.15 11.01 -11.80
C CYS A 228 15.75 12.07 -12.82
N GLU A 229 15.15 11.63 -13.92
CA GLU A 229 14.71 12.49 -14.99
C GLU A 229 13.36 13.12 -14.64
N VAL A 230 13.37 14.44 -14.45
CA VAL A 230 12.19 15.26 -14.09
C VAL A 230 11.71 16.15 -15.24
N GLY A 231 12.30 16.04 -16.42
CA GLY A 231 12.07 16.97 -17.54
C GLY A 231 10.64 16.98 -18.09
N ALA A 232 9.86 15.93 -17.81
CA ALA A 232 8.47 15.81 -18.22
C ALA A 232 7.47 16.24 -17.12
N VAL A 233 7.95 16.61 -15.93
CA VAL A 233 7.08 17.11 -14.85
C VAL A 233 6.54 18.48 -15.26
N PRO A 234 5.21 18.63 -15.43
CA PRO A 234 4.63 19.90 -15.82
C PRO A 234 4.65 20.91 -14.66
N HIS A 235 4.28 22.15 -14.95
CA HIS A 235 3.99 23.12 -13.90
C HIS A 235 2.81 22.65 -13.02
N LEU A 236 2.82 23.10 -11.76
CA LEU A 236 1.89 22.64 -10.72
C LEU A 236 0.42 22.91 -11.05
N ASP A 237 0.14 23.94 -11.87
CA ASP A 237 -1.20 24.31 -12.31
C ASP A 237 -1.85 23.28 -13.26
N VAL A 238 -1.03 22.46 -13.93
CA VAL A 238 -1.50 21.43 -14.87
C VAL A 238 -0.96 20.04 -14.54
N LEU A 239 -0.38 19.87 -13.34
CA LEU A 239 0.11 18.60 -12.84
C LEU A 239 -1.05 17.66 -12.49
N ASP A 240 -1.07 16.48 -13.10
CA ASP A 240 -1.99 15.39 -12.72
C ASP A 240 -1.20 14.34 -11.92
N PRO A 241 -1.43 14.20 -10.61
CA PRO A 241 -0.67 13.28 -9.76
C PRO A 241 -0.89 11.81 -10.11
N GLY A 242 -1.92 11.47 -10.89
CA GLY A 242 -2.18 10.12 -11.39
C GLY A 242 -1.34 9.75 -12.61
N MET A 243 -0.32 10.53 -12.96
CA MET A 243 0.50 10.35 -14.17
C MET A 243 1.95 10.05 -13.81
N GLY A 244 2.58 9.15 -14.58
CA GLY A 244 4.00 8.83 -14.43
C GLY A 244 4.87 9.80 -15.24
N TYR A 245 5.42 10.83 -14.59
CA TYR A 245 6.32 11.81 -15.23
C TYR A 245 7.80 11.49 -15.03
N LEU A 246 8.14 10.80 -13.95
CA LEU A 246 9.51 10.58 -13.53
C LEU A 246 10.13 9.39 -14.28
N GLY A 247 11.42 9.47 -14.56
CA GLY A 247 12.23 8.32 -14.95
C GLY A 247 13.41 8.17 -14.02
N TRP A 248 13.84 6.94 -13.77
CA TRP A 248 14.97 6.65 -12.88
C TRP A 248 16.03 5.86 -13.62
N THR A 249 17.29 6.23 -13.41
CA THR A 249 18.44 5.48 -13.90
C THR A 249 19.15 4.84 -12.73
N PHE A 250 19.30 3.51 -12.76
CA PHE A 250 20.07 2.76 -11.79
C PHE A 250 21.33 2.18 -12.42
N ARG A 251 22.39 2.16 -11.63
CA ARG A 251 23.60 1.37 -11.88
C ARG A 251 23.52 0.08 -11.09
N MET A 252 23.55 -1.05 -11.78
CA MET A 252 23.54 -2.38 -11.19
C MET A 252 24.96 -2.95 -11.08
N PRO A 253 25.28 -3.72 -10.03
CA PRO A 253 26.52 -4.48 -9.96
C PRO A 253 26.58 -5.52 -11.08
N GLY A 254 27.77 -5.75 -11.66
CA GLY A 254 27.92 -6.77 -12.71
C GLY A 254 27.70 -8.21 -12.25
N SER A 255 27.60 -8.43 -10.93
CA SER A 255 27.26 -9.72 -10.32
C SER A 255 25.75 -10.03 -10.34
N VAL A 256 24.91 -9.04 -10.64
CA VAL A 256 23.45 -9.18 -10.74
C VAL A 256 23.08 -9.42 -12.19
N ASP A 257 22.30 -10.48 -12.44
CA ASP A 257 21.81 -10.81 -13.77
C ASP A 257 20.68 -9.85 -14.20
N GLU A 258 20.60 -9.55 -15.50
CA GLU A 258 19.55 -8.69 -16.05
C GLU A 258 18.16 -9.31 -15.84
N ALA A 259 18.06 -10.65 -15.86
CA ALA A 259 16.81 -11.36 -15.62
C ALA A 259 16.20 -11.04 -14.26
N SER A 260 17.02 -10.97 -13.20
CA SER A 260 16.53 -10.64 -11.84
C SER A 260 15.90 -9.26 -11.75
N VAL A 261 16.37 -8.30 -12.55
CA VAL A 261 15.75 -6.98 -12.62
C VAL A 261 14.48 -7.03 -13.47
N ARG A 262 14.43 -7.83 -14.54
CA ARG A 262 13.21 -7.99 -15.36
C ARG A 262 12.07 -8.60 -14.57
N ASP A 263 12.35 -9.62 -13.75
CA ASP A 263 11.36 -10.32 -12.92
C ASP A 263 10.57 -9.37 -12.00
N ILE A 264 11.19 -8.28 -11.52
CA ILE A 264 10.53 -7.23 -10.71
C ILE A 264 9.37 -6.57 -11.49
N PHE A 265 9.50 -6.44 -12.80
CA PHE A 265 8.57 -5.70 -13.66
C PHE A 265 7.64 -6.60 -14.50
N ASP A 266 7.79 -7.93 -14.39
CA ASP A 266 7.07 -8.90 -15.25
C ASP A 266 5.53 -8.77 -15.17
N PHE A 267 5.00 -8.39 -14.00
CA PHE A 267 3.56 -8.29 -13.76
C PHE A 267 2.97 -6.90 -14.09
N VAL A 268 3.80 -5.93 -14.47
CA VAL A 268 3.41 -4.52 -14.67
C VAL A 268 3.04 -4.24 -16.12
N GLY A 269 3.49 -5.07 -17.05
CA GLY A 269 3.18 -4.95 -18.47
C GLY A 269 3.59 -3.58 -19.04
N ASP A 270 2.66 -2.96 -19.78
CA ASP A 270 2.87 -1.66 -20.47
C ASP A 270 2.83 -0.43 -19.54
N ASP A 271 2.54 -0.64 -18.25
CA ASP A 271 2.39 0.43 -17.27
C ASP A 271 3.74 0.87 -16.66
N CYS A 272 4.82 0.11 -16.88
CA CYS A 272 6.18 0.50 -16.52
C CYS A 272 7.18 -0.03 -17.56
N GLU A 273 7.83 0.87 -18.28
CA GLU A 273 8.84 0.50 -19.28
C GLU A 273 10.25 0.47 -18.66
N ILE A 274 11.04 -0.54 -19.05
CA ILE A 274 12.45 -0.64 -18.69
C ILE A 274 13.34 -0.73 -19.93
N ALA A 275 14.50 -0.08 -19.88
CA ALA A 275 15.55 -0.19 -20.89
C ALA A 275 16.88 -0.54 -20.21
N ILE A 276 17.51 -1.63 -20.64
CA ILE A 276 18.74 -2.16 -20.07
C ILE A 276 19.88 -2.05 -21.09
N GLY A 277 21.07 -1.66 -20.63
CA GLY A 277 22.29 -1.62 -21.42
C GLY A 277 23.02 -0.27 -21.35
N SER A 278 24.28 -0.25 -21.81
CA SER A 278 25.14 0.95 -21.79
C SER A 278 24.63 2.08 -22.68
N GLU A 279 23.94 1.76 -23.77
CA GLU A 279 23.32 2.71 -24.71
C GLU A 279 21.81 2.84 -24.50
N ALA A 280 21.26 2.29 -23.41
CA ALA A 280 19.83 2.36 -23.14
C ALA A 280 19.35 3.81 -23.08
N VAL A 281 18.31 4.11 -23.85
CA VAL A 281 17.63 5.41 -23.82
C VAL A 281 16.51 5.33 -22.78
N MET A 282 16.27 6.45 -22.07
CA MET A 282 15.16 6.51 -21.14
C MET A 282 13.85 6.30 -21.93
N PRO A 283 12.98 5.36 -21.52
CA PRO A 283 11.71 5.14 -22.21
C PRO A 283 10.87 6.42 -22.27
N ALA A 284 9.98 6.61 -23.25
CA ALA A 284 9.30 7.90 -23.43
C ALA A 284 8.17 8.10 -22.42
N VAL A 285 7.85 9.34 -22.04
CA VAL A 285 6.66 9.60 -21.21
C VAL A 285 5.39 9.33 -22.01
N ARG A 286 4.53 8.45 -21.51
CA ARG A 286 3.20 8.19 -22.07
C ARG A 286 2.15 9.01 -21.32
N LEU A 287 1.72 10.11 -21.95
CA LEU A 287 0.59 10.90 -21.48
C LEU A 287 -0.67 10.44 -22.25
N PRO A 288 -1.84 10.19 -21.63
CA PRO A 288 -3.11 10.10 -22.31
C PRO A 288 -3.28 11.22 -23.35
N ALA A 289 -3.86 10.86 -24.50
CA ALA A 289 -4.24 11.84 -25.49
C ALA A 289 -5.26 12.81 -24.87
N ALA A 290 -5.00 14.11 -25.06
CA ALA A 290 -5.87 15.20 -24.61
C ALA A 290 -7.26 15.16 -25.27
#